data_AF-A0A135UIN4-F1
#
_entry.id   AF-A0A135UIN4-F1
#
_cell.length_a   1.000
_cell.length_b   1.000
_cell.length_c   1.000
_cell.angle_alpha   90.00
_cell.angle_beta   90.00
_cell.angle_gamma   90.00
#
_symmetry.space_group_name_H-M   'P 1'
#
loop_
_entity.id
_entity.type
_entity.pdbx_description
1 polymer ?
#
loop_
_entity_poly.entity_id
_entity_poly.type
_entity_poly.pdbx_seq_one_letter_code
_entity_poly.pdbx_strand_id
1 'polypeptide(L)'
;MLVGKSVPELILVRSMVIYFQYLGFLCFLYFWFIFALAGVPGIAHPVSVLIEVVGAIEIIFYFAWFVPYRRRLQKPGLQPEPLNQEERRRFFYQGLDHAPDVEQYIRKWHCNAQVGDIRRENIKDWLMWALFDKQGNPQEHDDELEEYIAETEERAGINIKTGFGDATPMRLSFDSITVTHRSLMYYITTGTLDFFATLVLFIRGFKFYRQPRNTFFSVFPWRPMTLFSPNESADPKLSYFCRPHTSETQRPILFMHGVGVGMLPYLLWLWSIPKDVGVLCIEILPVSSRICPPLQTTKELVDGIDAIIKQQNYNDFVFVGNSFGTLFVSPLLQRPDIAAKINSIVLIDPVSLLLHLPAVAYNFTRRTPKWGNEWEIWFVATDPMVAHTLARRFRWQDFILWTPQLQGKRTTVVLGGEDCVTDPDAVASYVYFGDLNYTRHDKPEWATTPQRWSGKGELELMYLAGMDHGQGFLSIKHMPQIGNVVLAYTFLSGSANYYHARTSTSPKPINLDQPHTHRNLMPLYPSNPPTPPTPFNNSPNLDLDLYIRFYELIQPTRNGKLRIPPQHINPQINLRLTSMTPQPPPPINPPSSNHNINLYSRGFPVLKIPKLGTHGPVGYESTT
;
A
#
# COMPACT_ATOMS: atom_id res chain seq x y z
N MET A 1 -3.46 -0.04 4.25
CA MET A 1 -3.35 0.13 5.71
C MET A 1 -4.54 -0.54 6.35
N LEU A 2 -4.30 -1.39 7.33
CA LEU A 2 -5.31 -2.07 8.14
C LEU A 2 -5.68 -1.25 9.39
N VAL A 3 -4.73 -0.46 9.90
CA VAL A 3 -4.91 0.36 11.10
C VAL A 3 -4.85 1.85 10.80
N GLY A 4 -5.40 2.66 11.71
CA GLY A 4 -5.39 4.12 11.64
C GLY A 4 -4.37 4.82 12.57
N LYS A 5 -4.69 6.08 12.88
CA LYS A 5 -3.86 7.02 13.68
C LYS A 5 -4.32 7.08 15.15
N SER A 6 -4.59 5.94 15.79
CA SER A 6 -4.96 5.90 17.23
C SER A 6 -3.90 5.23 18.11
N VAL A 7 -3.87 5.58 19.39
CA VAL A 7 -2.93 5.00 20.37
C VAL A 7 -3.12 3.49 20.55
N PRO A 8 -4.35 2.95 20.68
CA PRO A 8 -4.54 1.49 20.78
C PRO A 8 -4.04 0.73 19.55
N GLU A 9 -4.30 1.27 18.35
CA GLU A 9 -3.80 0.69 17.09
C GLU A 9 -2.28 0.73 17.00
N LEU A 10 -1.65 1.82 17.45
CA LEU A 10 -0.20 1.92 17.54
C LEU A 10 0.38 0.85 18.47
N ILE A 11 -0.21 0.64 19.65
CA ILE A 11 0.22 -0.41 20.59
C ILE A 11 0.07 -1.79 19.95
N LEU A 12 -1.06 -2.05 19.28
CA LEU A 12 -1.32 -3.30 18.58
C LEU A 12 -0.26 -3.59 17.52
N VAL A 13 -0.04 -2.65 16.58
CA VAL A 13 0.94 -2.84 15.50
C VAL A 13 2.34 -3.00 16.06
N ARG A 14 2.76 -2.18 17.02
CA ARG A 14 4.09 -2.33 17.63
C ARG A 14 4.27 -3.67 18.34
N SER A 15 3.23 -4.17 19.00
CA SER A 15 3.26 -5.50 19.62
C SER A 15 3.37 -6.60 18.57
N MET A 16 2.65 -6.51 17.45
CA MET A 16 2.76 -7.44 16.32
C MET A 16 4.15 -7.38 15.67
N VAL A 17 4.71 -6.19 15.49
CA VAL A 17 6.08 -6.01 14.99
C VAL A 17 7.07 -6.66 15.95
N ILE A 18 6.96 -6.44 17.25
CA ILE A 18 7.84 -7.07 18.25
C ILE A 18 7.73 -8.60 18.16
N TYR A 19 6.51 -9.13 18.12
CA TYR A 19 6.25 -10.56 17.99
C TYR A 19 6.88 -11.14 16.72
N PHE A 20 6.61 -10.57 15.54
CA PHE A 20 7.09 -11.08 14.26
C PHE A 20 8.56 -10.79 13.98
N GLN A 21 9.21 -9.86 14.68
CA GLN A 21 10.65 -9.62 14.51
C GLN A 21 11.49 -10.39 15.54
N TYR A 22 10.99 -10.56 16.76
CA TYR A 22 11.79 -11.02 17.90
C TYR A 22 11.27 -12.31 18.54
N LEU A 23 10.40 -13.09 17.88
CA LEU A 23 9.82 -14.32 18.43
C LEU A 23 10.87 -15.24 19.08
N GLY A 24 11.97 -15.54 18.39
CA GLY A 24 13.04 -16.38 18.94
C GLY A 24 13.66 -15.82 20.23
N PHE A 25 13.86 -14.50 20.28
CA PHE A 25 14.38 -13.83 21.48
C PHE A 25 13.35 -13.82 22.62
N LEU A 26 12.06 -13.63 22.31
CA LEU A 26 10.98 -13.71 23.30
C LEU A 26 10.87 -15.12 23.91
N CYS A 27 10.97 -16.17 23.09
CA CYS A 27 11.03 -17.56 23.56
C CYS A 27 12.26 -17.81 24.45
N PHE A 28 13.42 -17.24 24.11
CA PHE A 28 14.62 -17.32 24.95
C PHE A 28 14.44 -16.61 26.31
N LEU A 29 13.84 -15.43 26.33
CA LEU A 29 13.53 -14.72 27.58
C LEU A 29 12.53 -15.51 28.44
N TYR A 30 11.52 -16.12 27.81
CA TYR A 30 10.58 -17.02 28.48
C TYR A 30 11.31 -18.20 29.14
N PHE A 31 12.18 -18.90 28.39
CA PHE A 31 13.00 -20.00 28.92
C PHE A 31 13.80 -19.56 30.15
N TRP A 32 14.53 -18.45 30.05
CA TRP A 32 15.36 -17.93 31.13
C TRP A 32 14.52 -17.61 32.38
N PHE A 33 13.36 -16.99 32.19
CA PHE A 33 12.45 -16.64 33.28
C PHE A 33 11.86 -17.87 33.97
N ILE A 34 11.39 -18.86 33.22
CA ILE A 34 10.84 -20.10 33.79
C ILE A 34 11.92 -20.90 34.50
N PHE A 35 13.13 -20.98 33.95
CA PHE A 35 14.27 -21.62 34.61
C PHE A 35 14.62 -20.93 35.93
N ALA A 36 14.62 -19.59 35.96
CA ALA A 36 14.90 -18.83 37.18
C ALA A 36 13.83 -19.03 38.27
N LEU A 37 12.56 -19.18 37.91
CA LEU A 37 11.46 -19.33 38.87
C LEU A 37 11.25 -20.77 39.36
N ALA A 38 11.32 -21.75 38.45
CA ALA A 38 10.89 -23.12 38.71
C ALA A 38 11.97 -24.17 38.43
N GLY A 39 13.19 -23.74 38.06
CA GLY A 39 14.31 -24.63 37.76
C GLY A 39 14.02 -25.60 36.62
N VAL A 40 14.68 -26.77 36.68
CA VAL A 40 14.52 -27.85 35.70
C VAL A 40 13.07 -28.32 35.55
N PRO A 41 12.26 -28.50 36.63
CA PRO A 41 10.86 -28.88 36.49
C PRO A 41 10.02 -27.91 35.65
N GLY A 42 10.30 -26.61 35.72
CA GLY A 42 9.59 -25.59 34.93
C GLY A 42 9.84 -25.72 33.43
N ILE A 43 11.12 -25.82 33.04
CA ILE A 43 11.51 -25.94 31.62
C ILE A 43 11.20 -27.32 31.03
N ALA A 44 11.15 -28.37 31.87
CA ALA A 44 10.75 -29.71 31.46
C ALA A 44 9.23 -29.86 31.21
N HIS A 45 8.42 -28.85 31.57
CA HIS A 45 6.98 -28.89 31.32
C HIS A 45 6.70 -28.92 29.80
N PRO A 46 5.77 -29.75 29.28
CA PRO A 46 5.55 -29.92 27.84
C PRO A 46 5.29 -28.61 27.07
N VAL A 47 4.59 -27.66 27.70
CA VAL A 47 4.35 -26.32 27.12
C VAL A 47 5.64 -25.51 27.02
N SER A 48 6.53 -25.61 28.02
CA SER A 48 7.83 -24.92 27.98
C SER A 48 8.70 -25.48 26.87
N VAL A 49 8.79 -26.82 26.79
CA VAL A 49 9.52 -27.52 25.71
C VAL A 49 9.03 -27.07 24.33
N LEU A 50 7.72 -26.95 24.11
CA LEU A 50 7.18 -26.46 22.83
C LEU A 50 7.64 -25.03 22.51
N ILE A 51 7.55 -24.12 23.48
CA ILE A 51 7.98 -22.72 23.31
C ILE A 51 9.49 -22.64 23.04
N GLU A 52 10.28 -23.45 23.74
CA GLU A 52 11.74 -23.55 23.59
C GLU A 52 12.14 -24.08 22.22
N VAL A 53 11.46 -25.12 21.71
CA VAL A 53 11.70 -25.66 20.36
C VAL A 53 11.38 -24.62 19.29
N VAL A 54 10.25 -23.91 19.42
CA VAL A 54 9.92 -22.80 18.52
C VAL A 54 10.99 -21.72 18.59
N GLY A 55 11.43 -21.35 19.79
CA GLY A 55 12.50 -20.38 20.02
C GLY A 55 13.81 -20.77 19.35
N ALA A 56 14.22 -22.04 19.50
CA ALA A 56 15.44 -22.56 18.89
C ALA A 56 15.37 -22.51 17.36
N ILE A 57 14.24 -22.92 16.75
CA ILE A 57 14.03 -22.86 15.30
C ILE A 57 14.11 -21.41 14.80
N GLU A 58 13.48 -20.46 15.48
CA GLU A 58 13.50 -19.04 15.13
C GLU A 58 14.90 -18.43 15.25
N ILE A 59 15.65 -18.79 16.30
CA ILE A 59 17.04 -18.35 16.49
C ILE A 59 17.94 -18.91 15.38
N ILE A 60 17.80 -20.19 15.05
CA ILE A 60 18.54 -20.82 13.95
C ILE A 60 18.19 -20.13 12.63
N PHE A 61 16.91 -19.89 12.35
CA PHE A 61 16.46 -19.17 11.16
C PHE A 61 17.07 -17.76 11.07
N TYR A 62 17.11 -17.03 12.18
CA TYR A 62 17.73 -15.71 12.23
C TYR A 62 19.21 -15.75 11.86
N PHE A 63 20.01 -16.60 12.52
CA PHE A 63 21.46 -16.63 12.31
C PHE A 63 21.88 -17.35 11.04
N ALA A 64 21.28 -18.50 10.73
CA ALA A 64 21.66 -19.34 9.59
C ALA A 64 21.09 -18.83 8.27
N TRP A 65 19.89 -18.21 8.28
CA TRP A 65 19.25 -17.72 7.06
C TRP A 65 19.25 -16.19 6.97
N PHE A 66 18.63 -15.49 7.93
CA PHE A 66 18.39 -14.04 7.78
C PHE A 66 19.68 -13.22 7.76
N VAL A 67 20.66 -13.49 8.63
CA VAL A 67 21.91 -12.72 8.68
C VAL A 67 22.71 -12.82 7.36
N PRO A 68 22.99 -14.03 6.81
CA PRO A 68 23.61 -14.15 5.48
C PRO A 68 22.76 -13.54 4.37
N TYR A 69 21.43 -13.74 4.41
CA TYR A 69 20.52 -13.23 3.41
C TYR A 69 20.53 -11.70 3.35
N ARG A 70 20.43 -11.02 4.51
CA ARG A 70 20.51 -9.56 4.64
C ARG A 70 21.81 -9.02 4.04
N ARG A 71 22.95 -9.68 4.29
CA ARG A 71 24.24 -9.28 3.68
C ARG A 71 24.21 -9.42 2.17
N ARG A 72 23.66 -10.52 1.64
CA ARG A 72 23.53 -10.75 0.20
C ARG A 72 22.66 -9.69 -0.48
N LEU A 73 21.60 -9.23 0.17
CA LEU A 73 20.71 -8.20 -0.38
C LEU A 73 21.39 -6.82 -0.54
N GLN A 74 22.46 -6.53 0.20
CA GLN A 74 23.18 -5.25 0.06
C GLN A 74 23.95 -5.11 -1.25
N LYS A 75 24.11 -6.21 -2.02
CA LYS A 75 24.81 -6.17 -3.31
C LYS A 75 24.15 -5.15 -4.26
N PRO A 76 24.95 -4.52 -5.15
CA PRO A 76 24.41 -3.61 -6.16
C PRO A 76 23.32 -4.27 -7.01
N GLY A 77 22.40 -3.43 -7.48
CA GLY A 77 21.28 -3.85 -8.31
C GLY A 77 21.68 -4.09 -9.76
N LEU A 78 20.68 -4.30 -10.61
CA LEU A 78 20.91 -4.25 -12.05
C LEU A 78 21.25 -2.81 -12.44
N GLN A 79 22.26 -2.66 -13.30
CA GLN A 79 22.56 -1.39 -13.94
C GLN A 79 21.56 -1.18 -15.07
N PRO A 80 20.73 -0.14 -15.02
CA PRO A 80 19.78 0.12 -16.08
C PRO A 80 20.46 0.72 -17.31
N GLU A 81 19.75 0.74 -18.44
CA GLU A 81 20.23 1.42 -19.64
C GLU A 81 20.25 2.94 -19.40
N PRO A 82 21.40 3.62 -19.58
CA PRO A 82 21.49 5.06 -19.33
C PRO A 82 20.53 5.85 -20.23
N LEU A 83 19.87 6.85 -19.66
CA LEU A 83 19.15 7.86 -20.45
C LEU A 83 20.15 8.66 -21.28
N ASN A 84 19.78 9.04 -22.50
CA ASN A 84 20.56 10.01 -23.26
C ASN A 84 20.36 11.43 -22.70
N GLN A 85 21.20 12.38 -23.14
CA GLN A 85 21.17 13.76 -22.61
C GLN A 85 19.80 14.43 -22.80
N GLU A 86 19.18 14.29 -23.96
CA GLU A 86 17.86 14.89 -24.23
C GLU A 86 16.76 14.30 -23.34
N GLU A 87 16.80 12.99 -23.12
CA GLU A 87 15.88 12.31 -22.20
C GLU A 87 16.05 12.78 -20.76
N ARG A 88 17.30 12.95 -20.28
CA ARG A 88 17.59 13.49 -18.94
C ARG A 88 17.09 14.91 -18.79
N ARG A 89 17.38 15.78 -19.77
CA ARG A 89 16.91 17.17 -19.79
C ARG A 89 15.40 17.21 -19.69
N ARG A 90 14.70 16.52 -20.59
CA ARG A 90 13.23 16.47 -20.58
C ARG A 90 12.69 15.99 -19.25
N PHE A 91 13.27 14.93 -18.68
CA PHE A 91 12.84 14.37 -17.41
C PHE A 91 13.04 15.36 -16.25
N PHE A 92 14.18 16.04 -16.19
CA PHE A 92 14.50 17.05 -15.20
C PHE A 92 13.51 18.22 -15.26
N TYR A 93 13.36 18.85 -16.43
CA TYR A 93 12.46 19.99 -16.61
C TYR A 93 11.01 19.62 -16.34
N GLN A 94 10.55 18.46 -16.81
CA GLN A 94 9.19 17.99 -16.55
C GLN A 94 8.92 17.79 -15.05
N GLY A 95 9.90 17.27 -14.30
CA GLY A 95 9.78 17.15 -12.85
C GLY A 95 9.76 18.50 -12.14
N LEU A 96 10.61 19.43 -12.58
CA LEU A 96 10.73 20.78 -12.01
C LEU A 96 9.51 21.65 -12.30
N ASP A 97 8.90 21.51 -13.48
CA ASP A 97 7.63 22.17 -13.85
C ASP A 97 6.46 21.72 -12.97
N HIS A 98 6.55 20.50 -12.43
CA HIS A 98 5.58 19.92 -11.50
C HIS A 98 6.14 19.86 -10.07
N ALA A 99 6.98 20.82 -9.68
CA ALA A 99 7.41 21.03 -8.30
C ALA A 99 6.74 22.31 -7.76
N PRO A 100 5.75 22.22 -6.84
CA PRO A 100 5.02 23.41 -6.38
C PRO A 100 5.91 24.40 -5.63
N ASP A 101 6.92 23.88 -4.95
CA ASP A 101 7.94 24.65 -4.22
C ASP A 101 9.27 23.94 -4.46
N VAL A 102 10.13 24.56 -5.27
CA VAL A 102 11.42 23.99 -5.70
C VAL A 102 12.39 23.88 -4.51
N GLU A 103 12.40 24.86 -3.59
CA GLU A 103 13.24 24.76 -2.38
C GLU A 103 12.81 23.56 -1.55
N GLN A 104 11.51 23.43 -1.27
CA GLN A 104 10.99 22.32 -0.49
C GLN A 104 11.21 20.98 -1.20
N TYR A 105 11.09 20.94 -2.53
CA TYR A 105 11.36 19.77 -3.35
C TYR A 105 12.80 19.26 -3.15
N ILE A 106 13.81 20.13 -3.28
CA ILE A 106 15.22 19.78 -3.04
C ILE A 106 15.41 19.32 -1.60
N ARG A 107 14.89 20.06 -0.62
CA ARG A 107 15.05 19.75 0.81
C ARG A 107 14.50 18.38 1.15
N LYS A 108 13.29 18.06 0.66
CA LYS A 108 12.66 16.76 0.91
C LYS A 108 13.43 15.62 0.25
N TRP A 109 14.02 15.82 -0.93
CA TRP A 109 14.95 14.86 -1.54
C TRP A 109 16.25 14.67 -0.74
N HIS A 110 16.62 15.65 0.09
CA HIS A 110 17.71 15.59 1.07
C HIS A 110 17.22 15.29 2.48
N CYS A 111 16.26 14.37 2.62
CA CYS A 111 15.71 13.92 3.90
C CYS A 111 15.11 15.04 4.76
N ASN A 112 14.55 16.08 4.12
CA ASN A 112 13.99 17.27 4.76
C ASN A 112 15.05 18.12 5.51
N ALA A 113 16.28 18.16 4.99
CA ALA A 113 17.37 18.97 5.54
C ALA A 113 17.07 20.47 5.47
N GLN A 114 17.83 21.27 6.24
CA GLN A 114 17.82 22.73 6.11
C GLN A 114 18.56 23.12 4.84
N VAL A 115 18.12 24.19 4.16
CA VAL A 115 18.72 24.65 2.91
C VAL A 115 20.22 24.94 3.06
N GLY A 116 20.63 25.49 4.21
CA GLY A 116 22.04 25.81 4.48
C GLY A 116 22.96 24.59 4.54
N ASP A 117 22.41 23.40 4.79
CA ASP A 117 23.13 22.13 4.85
C ASP A 117 23.21 21.44 3.48
N ILE A 118 22.47 21.95 2.49
CA ILE A 118 22.45 21.45 1.12
C ILE A 118 23.33 22.38 0.28
N ARG A 119 24.38 21.81 -0.31
CA ARG A 119 25.30 22.53 -1.17
C ARG A 119 25.37 21.89 -2.55
N ARG A 120 26.02 22.57 -3.49
CA ARG A 120 26.05 22.17 -4.91
C ARG A 120 26.46 20.72 -5.12
N GLU A 121 27.49 20.26 -4.40
CA GLU A 121 27.97 18.87 -4.55
C GLU A 121 26.96 17.84 -4.03
N ASN A 122 26.14 18.17 -3.01
CA ASN A 122 25.07 17.29 -2.55
C ASN A 122 23.98 17.13 -3.63
N ILE A 123 23.68 18.22 -4.36
CA ILE A 123 22.70 18.21 -5.45
C ILE A 123 23.25 17.45 -6.66
N LYS A 124 24.53 17.62 -7.01
CA LYS A 124 25.19 16.79 -8.02
C LYS A 124 25.11 15.31 -7.69
N ASP A 125 25.40 14.94 -6.44
CA ASP A 125 25.27 13.55 -5.96
C ASP A 125 23.85 12.99 -6.13
N TRP A 126 22.83 13.82 -5.86
CA TRP A 126 21.43 13.45 -6.07
C TRP A 126 21.08 13.30 -7.55
N LEU A 127 21.44 14.27 -8.39
CA LEU A 127 21.15 14.26 -9.83
C LEU A 127 21.87 13.13 -10.55
N MET A 128 23.11 12.83 -10.18
CA MET A 128 23.88 11.69 -10.69
C MET A 128 23.17 10.35 -10.46
N TRP A 129 22.50 10.21 -9.32
CA TRP A 129 21.62 9.07 -9.09
C TRP A 129 20.31 9.18 -9.89
N ALA A 130 19.61 10.31 -9.78
CA ALA A 130 18.26 10.46 -10.30
C ALA A 130 18.18 10.39 -11.84
N LEU A 131 19.17 10.93 -12.54
CA LEU A 131 19.15 11.09 -14.01
C LEU A 131 20.18 10.22 -14.73
N PHE A 132 21.33 9.93 -14.10
CA PHE A 132 22.45 9.25 -14.76
C PHE A 132 22.63 7.80 -14.30
N ASP A 133 21.99 7.38 -13.20
CA ASP A 133 22.24 6.09 -12.55
C ASP A 133 23.75 5.84 -12.30
N LYS A 134 24.50 6.89 -11.92
CA LYS A 134 25.94 6.86 -11.64
C LYS A 134 26.31 7.35 -10.24
N GLN A 135 27.44 6.88 -9.72
CA GLN A 135 28.04 7.33 -8.46
C GLN A 135 29.44 7.90 -8.69
N GLY A 136 29.86 8.80 -7.82
CA GLY A 136 31.22 9.35 -7.83
C GLY A 136 31.31 10.66 -8.63
N ASN A 137 32.52 10.98 -9.07
CA ASN A 137 32.83 12.25 -9.72
C ASN A 137 32.04 12.39 -11.05
N PRO A 138 31.30 13.51 -11.26
CA PRO A 138 30.57 13.79 -12.50
C PRO A 138 31.39 13.72 -13.79
N GLN A 139 32.69 14.03 -13.74
CA GLN A 139 33.60 14.04 -14.90
C GLN A 139 33.00 14.82 -16.09
N GLU A 140 32.75 14.16 -17.22
CA GLU A 140 32.20 14.73 -18.45
C GLU A 140 30.75 15.25 -18.31
N HIS A 141 30.04 14.90 -17.23
CA HIS A 141 28.64 15.30 -17.00
C HIS A 141 28.52 16.59 -16.16
N ASP A 142 29.64 17.18 -15.71
CA ASP A 142 29.63 18.31 -14.77
C ASP A 142 28.94 19.56 -15.34
N ASP A 143 29.20 19.88 -16.61
CA ASP A 143 28.58 21.03 -17.28
C ASP A 143 27.04 20.89 -17.36
N GLU A 144 26.54 19.67 -17.64
CA GLU A 144 25.11 19.37 -17.68
C GLU A 144 24.47 19.48 -16.29
N LEU A 145 25.17 19.01 -15.25
CA LEU A 145 24.70 19.12 -13.87
C LEU A 145 24.67 20.57 -13.37
N GLU A 146 25.68 21.37 -13.69
CA GLU A 146 25.70 22.79 -13.33
C GLU A 146 24.56 23.55 -14.00
N GLU A 147 24.18 23.19 -15.24
CA GLU A 147 22.99 23.75 -15.88
C GLU A 147 21.71 23.44 -15.09
N TYR A 148 21.50 22.18 -14.70
CA TYR A 148 20.34 21.79 -13.88
C TYR A 148 20.32 22.48 -12.52
N ILE A 149 21.49 22.67 -11.90
CA ILE A 149 21.61 23.38 -10.62
C ILE A 149 21.28 24.87 -10.80
N ALA A 150 21.78 25.52 -11.85
CA ALA A 150 21.49 26.92 -12.14
C ALA A 150 19.99 27.17 -12.34
N GLU A 151 19.31 26.32 -13.11
CA GLU A 151 17.85 26.38 -13.28
C GLU A 151 17.12 26.19 -11.94
N THR A 152 17.61 25.26 -11.12
CA THR A 152 17.06 25.01 -9.78
C THR A 152 17.21 26.23 -8.88
N GLU A 153 18.37 26.88 -8.88
CA GLU A 153 18.64 28.12 -8.12
C GLU A 153 17.72 29.26 -8.57
N GLU A 154 17.55 29.44 -9.88
CA GLU A 154 16.69 30.47 -10.46
C GLU A 154 15.23 30.29 -10.04
N ARG A 155 14.68 29.09 -10.19
CA ARG A 155 13.27 28.82 -9.86
C ARG A 155 12.99 28.80 -8.36
N ALA A 156 13.94 28.34 -7.55
CA ALA A 156 13.79 28.39 -6.09
C ALA A 156 14.04 29.80 -5.52
N GLY A 157 14.68 30.69 -6.27
CA GLY A 157 15.08 32.01 -5.78
C GLY A 157 16.12 31.94 -4.66
N ILE A 158 16.96 30.90 -4.66
CA ILE A 158 17.99 30.66 -3.63
C ILE A 158 19.38 30.63 -4.25
N ASN A 159 20.40 30.97 -3.46
CA ASN A 159 21.80 30.77 -3.82
C ASN A 159 22.36 29.55 -3.07
N ILE A 160 22.75 28.52 -3.80
CA ILE A 160 23.26 27.26 -3.26
C ILE A 160 24.77 27.37 -3.16
N LYS A 161 25.29 27.24 -1.94
CA LYS A 161 26.73 27.36 -1.66
C LYS A 161 27.52 26.25 -2.33
N THR A 162 28.78 26.55 -2.67
CA THR A 162 29.72 25.59 -3.24
C THR A 162 30.24 24.56 -2.21
N GLY A 163 30.72 23.43 -2.72
CA GLY A 163 31.27 22.33 -1.92
C GLY A 163 30.20 21.39 -1.36
N PHE A 164 30.59 20.58 -0.39
CA PHE A 164 29.69 19.68 0.34
C PHE A 164 29.14 20.34 1.61
N GLY A 165 27.85 20.19 1.83
CA GLY A 165 27.19 20.43 3.12
C GLY A 165 26.89 19.14 3.86
N ASP A 166 26.29 19.26 5.04
CA ASP A 166 26.03 18.15 5.97
C ASP A 166 24.82 17.28 5.58
N ALA A 167 24.06 17.68 4.56
CA ALA A 167 22.87 16.96 4.11
C ALA A 167 23.23 15.74 3.23
N THR A 168 22.48 14.63 3.41
CA THR A 168 22.61 13.44 2.57
C THR A 168 21.39 13.30 1.65
N PRO A 169 21.57 13.26 0.32
CA PRO A 169 20.47 13.01 -0.59
C PRO A 169 19.96 11.57 -0.50
N MET A 170 18.67 11.37 -0.75
CA MET A 170 18.13 10.03 -0.98
C MET A 170 18.60 9.52 -2.34
N ARG A 171 19.31 8.38 -2.36
CA ARG A 171 19.74 7.70 -3.58
C ARG A 171 19.33 6.24 -3.52
N LEU A 172 18.05 5.97 -3.74
CA LEU A 172 17.42 4.69 -3.36
C LEU A 172 18.15 3.46 -3.92
N SER A 173 18.67 3.54 -5.15
CA SER A 173 19.37 2.41 -5.78
C SER A 173 20.79 2.16 -5.28
N PHE A 174 21.39 3.16 -4.61
CA PHE A 174 22.77 3.14 -4.14
C PHE A 174 22.89 3.07 -2.63
N ASP A 175 21.97 3.70 -1.92
CA ASP A 175 21.94 3.71 -0.46
C ASP A 175 21.82 2.28 0.10
N SER A 176 22.28 2.13 1.34
CA SER A 176 22.13 0.87 2.06
C SER A 176 20.65 0.51 2.22
N ILE A 177 20.33 -0.77 2.03
CA ILE A 177 18.95 -1.24 2.14
C ILE A 177 18.62 -1.43 3.62
N THR A 178 17.55 -0.77 4.09
CA THR A 178 17.00 -1.03 5.42
C THR A 178 16.11 -2.25 5.37
N VAL A 179 16.63 -3.37 5.87
CA VAL A 179 15.92 -4.64 5.97
C VAL A 179 15.80 -5.05 7.43
N THR A 180 14.60 -5.43 7.86
CA THR A 180 14.36 -5.95 9.22
C THR A 180 14.00 -7.43 9.17
N HIS A 181 14.27 -8.14 10.27
CA HIS A 181 14.00 -9.58 10.36
C HIS A 181 12.50 -9.86 10.29
N ARG A 182 12.12 -10.93 9.59
CA ARG A 182 10.77 -11.49 9.65
C ARG A 182 10.93 -12.91 10.19
N SER A 183 10.27 -13.22 11.29
CA SER A 183 10.30 -14.54 11.91
C SER A 183 9.80 -15.62 10.94
N LEU A 184 10.19 -16.86 11.18
CA LEU A 184 9.63 -17.98 10.44
C LEU A 184 8.11 -18.04 10.60
N MET A 185 7.61 -17.73 11.81
CA MET A 185 6.17 -17.61 12.09
C MET A 185 5.46 -16.54 11.24
N TYR A 186 6.10 -15.41 10.96
CA TYR A 186 5.54 -14.39 10.05
C TYR A 186 5.33 -14.95 8.65
N TYR A 187 6.35 -15.64 8.13
CA TYR A 187 6.25 -16.27 6.81
C TYR A 187 5.20 -17.39 6.82
N ILE A 188 5.16 -18.25 7.84
CA ILE A 188 4.12 -19.28 7.96
C ILE A 188 2.72 -18.65 7.92
N THR A 189 2.49 -17.59 8.69
CA THR A 189 1.22 -16.85 8.71
C THR A 189 0.89 -16.29 7.32
N THR A 190 1.86 -15.66 6.65
CA THR A 190 1.69 -15.14 5.29
C THR A 190 1.33 -16.24 4.30
N GLY A 191 1.98 -17.41 4.40
CA GLY A 191 1.72 -18.57 3.56
C GLY A 191 0.32 -19.16 3.79
N THR A 192 -0.12 -19.23 5.04
CA THR A 192 -1.48 -19.68 5.38
C THR A 192 -2.54 -18.72 4.83
N LEU A 193 -2.33 -17.42 4.97
CA LEU A 193 -3.26 -16.40 4.44
C LEU A 193 -3.34 -16.43 2.92
N ASP A 194 -2.22 -16.61 2.21
CA ASP A 194 -2.21 -16.78 0.76
C ASP A 194 -2.93 -18.06 0.31
N PHE A 195 -2.70 -19.18 1.01
CA PHE A 195 -3.39 -20.42 0.73
C PHE A 195 -4.90 -20.27 0.91
N PHE A 196 -5.33 -19.62 1.98
CA PHE A 196 -6.74 -19.27 2.19
C PHE A 196 -7.29 -18.39 1.06
N ALA A 197 -6.59 -17.33 0.68
CA ALA A 197 -7.00 -16.46 -0.42
C ALA A 197 -7.17 -17.24 -1.73
N THR A 198 -6.25 -18.18 -1.99
CA THR A 198 -6.30 -19.04 -3.17
C THR A 198 -7.53 -19.96 -3.16
N LEU A 199 -7.85 -20.57 -2.02
CA LEU A 199 -9.07 -21.39 -1.87
C LEU A 199 -10.32 -20.56 -2.18
N VAL A 200 -10.41 -19.34 -1.65
CA VAL A 200 -11.53 -18.42 -1.93
C VAL A 200 -11.61 -18.08 -3.43
N LEU A 201 -10.48 -17.81 -4.08
CA LEU A 201 -10.43 -17.53 -5.51
C LEU A 201 -10.86 -18.74 -6.35
N PHE A 202 -10.46 -19.96 -5.98
CA PHE A 202 -10.91 -21.19 -6.63
C PHE A 202 -12.42 -21.39 -6.49
N ILE A 203 -12.98 -21.20 -5.30
CA ILE A 203 -14.43 -21.23 -5.07
C ILE A 203 -15.14 -20.20 -5.97
N ARG A 204 -14.49 -19.07 -6.24
CA ARG A 204 -15.03 -17.98 -7.07
C ARG A 204 -14.82 -18.16 -8.58
N GLY A 205 -14.27 -19.31 -9.00
CA GLY A 205 -14.10 -19.69 -10.39
C GLY A 205 -12.79 -19.22 -11.04
N PHE A 206 -11.85 -18.70 -10.24
CA PHE A 206 -10.51 -18.40 -10.75
C PHE A 206 -9.73 -19.70 -10.93
N LYS A 207 -8.89 -19.71 -11.96
CA LYS A 207 -7.87 -20.72 -12.21
C LYS A 207 -6.51 -20.12 -11.89
N PHE A 208 -5.64 -20.91 -11.28
CA PHE A 208 -4.26 -20.50 -11.03
C PHE A 208 -3.35 -20.95 -12.17
N TYR A 209 -2.50 -20.06 -12.65
CA TYR A 209 -1.49 -20.35 -13.65
C TYR A 209 -0.12 -20.23 -12.97
N ARG A 210 0.54 -21.38 -12.83
CA ARG A 210 1.78 -21.51 -12.06
C ARG A 210 3.02 -21.16 -12.88
N GLN A 211 4.07 -20.78 -12.17
CA GLN A 211 5.45 -20.88 -12.65
C GLN A 211 5.84 -22.36 -12.91
N PRO A 212 6.97 -22.65 -13.57
CA PRO A 212 7.47 -24.01 -13.74
C PRO A 212 7.63 -24.74 -12.41
N ARG A 213 7.29 -26.04 -12.35
CA ARG A 213 7.26 -26.80 -11.06
C ARG A 213 8.60 -26.84 -10.33
N ASN A 214 9.71 -26.79 -11.05
CA ASN A 214 11.05 -26.74 -10.47
C ASN A 214 11.33 -25.44 -9.68
N THR A 215 10.49 -24.41 -9.80
CA THR A 215 10.57 -23.16 -9.03
C THR A 215 9.93 -23.27 -7.64
N PHE A 216 9.29 -24.39 -7.29
CA PHE A 216 8.55 -24.55 -6.03
C PHE A 216 9.36 -24.15 -4.78
N PHE A 217 10.62 -24.59 -4.69
CA PHE A 217 11.49 -24.28 -3.55
C PHE A 217 12.15 -22.89 -3.63
N SER A 218 12.00 -22.18 -4.75
CA SER A 218 12.53 -20.82 -4.91
C SER A 218 11.65 -19.75 -4.26
N VAL A 219 10.37 -20.06 -3.98
CA VAL A 219 9.41 -19.15 -3.36
C VAL A 219 9.02 -19.69 -1.99
N PHE A 220 9.38 -18.98 -0.94
CA PHE A 220 8.99 -19.27 0.43
C PHE A 220 8.14 -18.10 1.00
N PRO A 221 7.02 -18.36 1.69
CA PRO A 221 6.43 -19.67 2.02
C PRO A 221 6.09 -20.49 0.79
N TRP A 222 6.31 -21.80 0.87
CA TRP A 222 6.06 -22.71 -0.24
C TRP A 222 4.59 -22.68 -0.63
N ARG A 223 4.35 -22.78 -1.94
CA ARG A 223 3.05 -22.59 -2.57
C ARG A 223 2.56 -23.91 -3.16
N PRO A 224 1.75 -24.72 -2.45
CA PRO A 224 1.31 -26.03 -2.94
C PRO A 224 0.67 -25.99 -4.34
N MET A 225 -0.06 -24.91 -4.66
CA MET A 225 -0.67 -24.73 -5.97
C MET A 225 0.35 -24.68 -7.13
N THR A 226 1.61 -24.35 -6.87
CA THR A 226 2.69 -24.42 -7.89
C THR A 226 2.99 -25.86 -8.30
N LEU A 227 2.73 -26.86 -7.46
CA LEU A 227 2.89 -28.27 -7.83
C LEU A 227 1.63 -28.82 -8.51
N PHE A 228 0.47 -28.51 -7.94
CA PHE A 228 -0.79 -29.17 -8.27
C PHE A 228 -1.59 -28.49 -9.37
N SER A 229 -1.38 -27.19 -9.64
CA SER A 229 -2.14 -26.53 -10.71
C SER A 229 -1.80 -27.13 -12.08
N PRO A 230 -2.83 -27.47 -12.89
CA PRO A 230 -2.61 -28.00 -14.23
C PRO A 230 -2.15 -26.92 -15.20
N ASN A 231 -2.47 -25.65 -14.96
CA ASN A 231 -2.22 -24.56 -15.90
C ASN A 231 -0.85 -23.93 -15.66
N GLU A 232 -0.07 -23.75 -16.73
CA GLU A 232 1.23 -23.10 -16.68
C GLU A 232 1.14 -21.68 -17.26
N SER A 233 1.78 -20.73 -16.60
CA SER A 233 1.88 -19.36 -17.07
C SER A 233 2.73 -19.28 -18.34
N ALA A 234 2.34 -18.44 -19.30
CA ALA A 234 3.14 -18.15 -20.48
C ALA A 234 4.47 -17.46 -20.14
N ASP A 235 4.53 -16.73 -19.03
CA ASP A 235 5.79 -16.24 -18.46
C ASP A 235 6.27 -17.17 -17.33
N PRO A 236 7.49 -17.73 -17.41
CA PRO A 236 7.97 -18.70 -16.42
C PRO A 236 8.32 -18.07 -15.05
N LYS A 237 8.40 -16.74 -14.95
CA LYS A 237 8.75 -15.98 -13.75
C LYS A 237 7.53 -15.33 -13.09
N LEU A 238 6.38 -15.29 -13.75
CA LEU A 238 5.13 -14.75 -13.20
C LEU A 238 4.08 -15.85 -13.01
N SER A 239 3.39 -15.82 -11.88
CA SER A 239 2.14 -16.56 -11.66
C SER A 239 0.95 -15.59 -11.68
N TYR A 240 -0.23 -16.11 -11.94
CA TYR A 240 -1.44 -15.29 -11.94
C TYR A 240 -2.71 -16.12 -11.67
N PHE A 241 -3.75 -15.41 -11.26
CA PHE A 241 -5.11 -15.94 -11.20
C PHE A 241 -5.91 -15.41 -12.38
N CYS A 242 -6.65 -16.28 -13.07
CA CYS A 242 -7.54 -15.87 -14.15
C CYS A 242 -8.92 -16.50 -13.96
N ARG A 243 -9.95 -15.66 -13.92
CA ARG A 243 -11.33 -16.10 -14.14
C ARG A 243 -11.65 -15.89 -15.63
N PRO A 244 -12.04 -16.95 -16.38
CA PRO A 244 -12.38 -16.84 -17.79
C PRO A 244 -13.46 -15.78 -18.04
N HIS A 245 -13.36 -15.10 -19.18
CA HIS A 245 -14.34 -14.12 -19.60
C HIS A 245 -15.39 -14.75 -20.50
N THR A 246 -16.66 -14.57 -20.16
CA THR A 246 -17.79 -15.08 -20.95
C THR A 246 -18.89 -14.04 -21.18
N SER A 247 -18.72 -12.82 -20.66
CA SER A 247 -19.72 -11.76 -20.82
C SER A 247 -19.70 -11.21 -22.23
N GLU A 248 -20.87 -11.03 -22.82
CA GLU A 248 -21.03 -10.41 -24.15
C GLU A 248 -21.27 -8.89 -24.06
N THR A 249 -21.47 -8.37 -22.85
CA THR A 249 -21.87 -6.97 -22.61
C THR A 249 -20.85 -6.16 -21.82
N GLN A 250 -19.81 -6.82 -21.32
CA GLN A 250 -18.77 -6.23 -20.49
C GLN A 250 -17.40 -6.68 -20.99
N ARG A 251 -16.37 -5.87 -20.76
CA ARG A 251 -14.96 -6.17 -20.98
C ARG A 251 -14.38 -6.91 -19.78
N PRO A 252 -13.32 -7.71 -19.98
CA PRO A 252 -12.57 -8.28 -18.87
C PRO A 252 -11.70 -7.22 -18.18
N ILE A 253 -11.18 -7.59 -17.01
CA ILE A 253 -10.36 -6.73 -16.14
C ILE A 253 -8.94 -7.32 -16.04
N LEU A 254 -7.91 -6.50 -16.24
CA LEU A 254 -6.54 -6.78 -15.84
C LEU A 254 -6.27 -6.05 -14.51
N PHE A 255 -5.94 -6.80 -13.47
CA PHE A 255 -5.70 -6.28 -12.12
C PHE A 255 -4.24 -6.48 -11.68
N MET A 256 -3.64 -5.39 -11.19
CA MET A 256 -2.30 -5.34 -10.60
C MET A 256 -2.40 -4.92 -9.13
N HIS A 257 -1.88 -5.77 -8.23
CA HIS A 257 -1.99 -5.56 -6.78
C HIS A 257 -0.88 -4.66 -6.19
N GLY A 258 -1.13 -4.16 -4.98
CA GLY A 258 -0.19 -3.38 -4.19
C GLY A 258 0.80 -4.21 -3.37
N VAL A 259 1.69 -3.55 -2.63
CA VAL A 259 2.61 -4.23 -1.70
C VAL A 259 1.82 -4.80 -0.51
N GLY A 260 2.15 -6.02 -0.07
CA GLY A 260 1.55 -6.61 1.13
C GLY A 260 1.48 -8.13 1.07
N VAL A 261 0.31 -8.70 1.35
CA VAL A 261 0.09 -10.16 1.42
C VAL A 261 -0.60 -10.72 0.17
N GLY A 262 -0.27 -10.17 -1.00
CA GLY A 262 -0.81 -10.62 -2.30
C GLY A 262 -2.30 -10.32 -2.47
N MET A 263 -3.09 -11.32 -2.87
CA MET A 263 -4.50 -11.15 -3.26
C MET A 263 -5.48 -10.96 -2.09
N LEU A 264 -5.07 -11.27 -0.86
CA LEU A 264 -5.96 -11.28 0.31
C LEU A 264 -6.78 -9.98 0.50
N PRO A 265 -6.19 -8.77 0.42
CA PRO A 265 -6.94 -7.52 0.65
C PRO A 265 -8.04 -7.26 -0.38
N TYR A 266 -7.98 -7.94 -1.53
CA TYR A 266 -8.83 -7.70 -2.69
C TYR A 266 -9.95 -8.72 -2.82
N LEU A 267 -10.00 -9.76 -1.98
CA LEU A 267 -10.96 -10.87 -2.13
C LEU A 267 -12.41 -10.40 -2.16
N LEU A 268 -12.79 -9.44 -1.32
CA LEU A 268 -14.16 -8.93 -1.25
C LEU A 268 -14.57 -8.20 -2.54
N TRP A 269 -13.67 -7.39 -3.09
CA TRP A 269 -13.89 -6.74 -4.37
C TRP A 269 -13.89 -7.74 -5.53
N LEU A 270 -12.94 -8.68 -5.58
CA LEU A 270 -12.92 -9.73 -6.61
C LEU A 270 -14.17 -10.60 -6.57
N TRP A 271 -14.75 -10.79 -5.38
CA TRP A 271 -16.01 -11.51 -5.18
C TRP A 271 -17.21 -10.73 -5.73
N SER A 272 -17.20 -9.39 -5.66
CA SER A 272 -18.31 -8.55 -6.11
C SER A 272 -18.41 -8.43 -7.64
N ILE A 273 -17.35 -8.73 -8.38
CA ILE A 273 -17.35 -8.68 -9.86
C ILE A 273 -18.22 -9.82 -10.42
N PRO A 274 -19.19 -9.57 -11.33
CA PRO A 274 -20.04 -10.61 -11.93
C PRO A 274 -19.27 -11.83 -12.45
N LYS A 275 -19.83 -13.04 -12.33
CA LYS A 275 -19.10 -14.30 -12.59
C LYS A 275 -18.65 -14.46 -14.05
N ASP A 276 -19.40 -13.88 -14.98
CA ASP A 276 -19.17 -13.87 -16.43
C ASP A 276 -18.14 -12.82 -16.88
N VAL A 277 -17.88 -11.80 -16.05
CA VAL A 277 -16.78 -10.85 -16.28
C VAL A 277 -15.46 -11.52 -15.91
N GLY A 278 -14.57 -11.59 -16.90
CA GLY A 278 -13.24 -12.18 -16.74
C GLY A 278 -12.34 -11.25 -15.96
N VAL A 279 -11.47 -11.84 -15.15
CA VAL A 279 -10.54 -11.08 -14.31
C VAL A 279 -9.19 -11.78 -14.33
N LEU A 280 -8.16 -11.05 -14.75
CA LEU A 280 -6.77 -11.48 -14.80
C LEU A 280 -5.99 -10.74 -13.71
N CYS A 281 -5.61 -11.44 -12.64
CA CYS A 281 -4.82 -10.90 -11.53
C CYS A 281 -3.39 -11.40 -11.60
N ILE A 282 -2.45 -10.57 -12.06
CA ILE A 282 -1.03 -10.95 -12.15
C ILE A 282 -0.36 -10.76 -10.79
N GLU A 283 0.37 -11.77 -10.33
CA GLU A 283 1.08 -11.71 -9.05
C GLU A 283 2.52 -11.20 -9.21
N ILE A 284 2.85 -10.21 -8.39
CA ILE A 284 4.21 -9.68 -8.22
C ILE A 284 4.73 -10.18 -6.87
N LEU A 285 5.27 -11.39 -6.86
CA LEU A 285 5.75 -12.06 -5.63
C LEU A 285 6.79 -11.27 -4.84
N PRO A 286 7.74 -10.55 -5.46
CA PRO A 286 8.76 -9.78 -4.74
C PRO A 286 8.20 -8.64 -3.88
N VAL A 287 6.96 -8.21 -4.11
CA VAL A 287 6.27 -7.20 -3.28
C VAL A 287 5.17 -7.79 -2.41
N SER A 288 5.14 -9.13 -2.28
CA SER A 288 4.08 -9.87 -1.57
C SER A 288 4.55 -10.48 -0.23
N SER A 289 5.54 -9.87 0.45
CA SER A 289 6.11 -10.36 1.72
C SER A 289 6.62 -11.80 1.67
N ARG A 290 7.38 -12.11 0.62
CA ARG A 290 7.90 -13.46 0.34
C ARG A 290 9.40 -13.47 0.14
N ILE A 291 10.03 -14.56 0.54
CA ILE A 291 11.37 -14.89 0.12
C ILE A 291 11.27 -15.52 -1.27
N CYS A 292 11.74 -14.82 -2.30
CA CYS A 292 11.61 -15.26 -3.68
C CYS A 292 12.73 -14.71 -4.57
N PRO A 293 12.83 -15.14 -5.84
CA PRO A 293 13.73 -14.52 -6.80
C PRO A 293 13.41 -13.02 -7.00
N PRO A 294 14.41 -12.19 -7.34
CA PRO A 294 14.19 -10.76 -7.60
C PRO A 294 13.24 -10.45 -8.75
N LEU A 295 12.55 -9.31 -8.67
CA LEU A 295 11.68 -8.79 -9.73
C LEU A 295 12.43 -8.63 -11.06
N GLN A 296 11.84 -9.01 -12.19
CA GLN A 296 12.42 -8.84 -13.53
C GLN A 296 12.78 -7.37 -13.88
N THR A 297 13.59 -7.19 -14.93
CA THR A 297 13.74 -5.85 -15.54
C THR A 297 12.40 -5.35 -16.07
N THR A 298 12.23 -4.04 -16.24
CA THR A 298 10.99 -3.46 -16.78
C THR A 298 10.61 -4.08 -18.12
N LYS A 299 11.59 -4.23 -19.04
CA LYS A 299 11.37 -4.85 -20.34
C LYS A 299 10.86 -6.29 -20.22
N GLU A 300 11.57 -7.15 -19.48
CA GLU A 300 11.16 -8.54 -19.27
C GLU A 300 9.78 -8.65 -18.61
N LEU A 301 9.47 -7.73 -17.69
CA LEU A 301 8.20 -7.71 -16.96
C LEU A 301 7.03 -7.35 -17.89
N VAL A 302 7.21 -6.34 -18.74
CA VAL A 302 6.23 -5.93 -19.76
C VAL A 302 6.04 -7.03 -20.81
N ASP A 303 7.12 -7.65 -21.27
CA ASP A 303 7.07 -8.78 -22.22
C ASP A 303 6.33 -9.99 -21.61
N GLY A 304 6.57 -10.28 -20.32
CA GLY A 304 5.87 -11.32 -19.58
C GLY A 304 4.37 -11.03 -19.39
N ILE A 305 4.02 -9.79 -19.07
CA ILE A 305 2.62 -9.34 -18.97
C ILE A 305 1.91 -9.48 -20.33
N ASP A 306 2.53 -9.06 -21.44
CA ASP A 306 1.98 -9.22 -22.78
C ASP A 306 1.79 -10.70 -23.15
N ALA A 307 2.75 -11.57 -22.83
CA ALA A 307 2.62 -13.02 -23.03
C ALA A 307 1.41 -13.60 -22.28
N ILE A 308 1.19 -13.16 -21.03
CA ILE A 308 0.02 -13.57 -20.23
C ILE A 308 -1.29 -13.02 -20.83
N ILE A 309 -1.33 -11.75 -21.23
CA ILE A 309 -2.49 -11.13 -21.90
C ILE A 309 -2.86 -11.92 -23.16
N LYS A 310 -1.87 -12.29 -23.98
CA LYS A 310 -2.03 -13.13 -25.17
C LYS A 310 -2.53 -14.53 -24.82
N GLN A 311 -1.98 -15.16 -23.78
CA GLN A 311 -2.42 -16.47 -23.30
C GLN A 311 -3.91 -16.48 -22.92
N GLN A 312 -4.42 -15.36 -22.39
CA GLN A 312 -5.83 -15.22 -22.00
C GLN A 312 -6.71 -14.62 -23.10
N ASN A 313 -6.15 -14.31 -24.27
CA ASN A 313 -6.84 -13.69 -25.41
C ASN A 313 -7.56 -12.38 -25.05
N TYR A 314 -6.94 -11.54 -24.21
CA TYR A 314 -7.50 -10.24 -23.85
C TYR A 314 -7.07 -9.20 -24.89
N ASN A 315 -8.03 -8.77 -25.72
CA ASN A 315 -7.79 -7.81 -26.82
C ASN A 315 -8.41 -6.42 -26.57
N ASP A 316 -9.27 -6.30 -25.56
CA ASP A 316 -9.90 -5.06 -25.10
C ASP A 316 -10.24 -5.25 -23.61
N PHE A 317 -9.66 -4.48 -22.69
CA PHE A 317 -9.81 -4.70 -21.25
C PHE A 317 -9.70 -3.43 -20.42
N VAL A 318 -10.22 -3.47 -19.19
CA VAL A 318 -10.04 -2.40 -18.18
C VAL A 318 -8.80 -2.71 -17.35
N PHE A 319 -7.86 -1.75 -17.27
CA PHE A 319 -6.72 -1.85 -16.36
C PHE A 319 -7.11 -1.33 -14.97
N VAL A 320 -6.83 -2.09 -13.93
CA VAL A 320 -7.02 -1.68 -12.53
C VAL A 320 -5.72 -1.90 -11.77
N GLY A 321 -5.18 -0.84 -11.18
CA GLY A 321 -3.98 -0.90 -10.34
C GLY A 321 -4.27 -0.35 -8.96
N ASN A 322 -3.73 -0.98 -7.92
CA ASN A 322 -3.73 -0.43 -6.57
C ASN A 322 -2.31 -0.21 -6.04
N SER A 323 -2.02 0.95 -5.47
CA SER A 323 -0.72 1.26 -4.86
C SER A 323 0.40 0.90 -5.85
N PHE A 324 1.36 0.05 -5.47
CA PHE A 324 2.43 -0.46 -6.34
C PHE A 324 1.93 -0.99 -7.71
N GLY A 325 0.74 -1.60 -7.78
CA GLY A 325 0.14 -2.06 -9.02
C GLY A 325 -0.13 -0.95 -10.04
N THR A 326 -0.27 0.30 -9.60
CA THR A 326 -0.43 1.47 -10.50
C THR A 326 0.84 1.82 -11.28
N LEU A 327 2.01 1.39 -10.82
CA LEU A 327 3.30 1.64 -11.50
C LEU A 327 3.33 1.01 -12.89
N PHE A 328 2.67 -0.13 -13.07
CA PHE A 328 2.71 -0.90 -14.31
C PHE A 328 2.00 -0.22 -15.49
N VAL A 329 1.10 0.74 -15.24
CA VAL A 329 0.33 1.34 -16.34
C VAL A 329 1.21 2.16 -17.28
N SER A 330 2.21 2.90 -16.76
CA SER A 330 3.11 3.72 -17.58
C SER A 330 3.91 2.89 -18.59
N PRO A 331 4.66 1.85 -18.20
CA PRO A 331 5.40 1.05 -19.17
C PRO A 331 4.51 0.22 -20.10
N LEU A 332 3.29 -0.14 -19.70
CA LEU A 332 2.32 -0.79 -20.59
C LEU A 332 1.77 0.17 -21.65
N LEU A 333 1.53 1.45 -21.31
CA LEU A 333 1.09 2.48 -22.25
C LEU A 333 2.18 2.87 -23.25
N GLN A 334 3.46 2.70 -22.90
CA GLN A 334 4.59 2.93 -23.81
C GLN A 334 4.72 1.84 -24.90
N ARG A 335 4.01 0.72 -24.77
CA ARG A 335 3.94 -0.36 -25.77
C ARG A 335 2.67 -0.23 -26.61
N PRO A 336 2.73 0.25 -27.87
CA PRO A 336 1.53 0.53 -28.65
C PRO A 336 0.59 -0.67 -28.83
N ASP A 337 1.16 -1.88 -28.93
CA ASP A 337 0.45 -3.14 -29.06
C ASP A 337 -0.35 -3.53 -27.81
N ILE A 338 0.09 -3.08 -26.62
CA ILE A 338 -0.62 -3.27 -25.36
C ILE A 338 -1.55 -2.09 -25.08
N ALA A 339 -1.07 -0.86 -25.28
CA ALA A 339 -1.81 0.38 -25.08
C ALA A 339 -3.11 0.42 -25.89
N ALA A 340 -3.12 -0.15 -27.10
CA ALA A 340 -4.32 -0.28 -27.93
C ALA A 340 -5.40 -1.18 -27.29
N LYS A 341 -5.00 -2.17 -26.48
CA LYS A 341 -5.91 -3.12 -25.80
C LYS A 341 -6.45 -2.58 -24.47
N ILE A 342 -5.79 -1.60 -23.87
CA ILE A 342 -6.25 -0.95 -22.62
C ILE A 342 -7.37 0.02 -22.97
N ASN A 343 -8.61 -0.29 -22.57
CA ASN A 343 -9.78 0.54 -22.86
C ASN A 343 -9.88 1.77 -21.95
N SER A 344 -9.81 1.50 -20.64
CA SER A 344 -10.04 2.44 -19.56
C SER A 344 -9.17 2.03 -18.38
N ILE A 345 -8.86 2.99 -17.51
CA ILE A 345 -7.87 2.83 -16.44
C ILE A 345 -8.49 3.23 -15.10
N VAL A 346 -8.32 2.41 -14.07
CA VAL A 346 -8.68 2.75 -12.69
C VAL A 346 -7.42 2.65 -11.83
N LEU A 347 -7.01 3.78 -11.26
CA LEU A 347 -5.84 3.88 -10.39
C LEU A 347 -6.31 4.12 -8.96
N ILE A 348 -5.95 3.25 -8.03
CA ILE A 348 -6.42 3.30 -6.65
C ILE A 348 -5.22 3.53 -5.74
N ASP A 349 -5.21 4.69 -5.07
CA ASP A 349 -4.09 5.22 -4.30
C ASP A 349 -2.77 5.19 -5.12
N PRO A 350 -2.72 5.91 -6.26
CA PRO A 350 -1.62 5.78 -7.21
C PRO A 350 -0.31 6.31 -6.64
N VAL A 351 0.67 5.42 -6.57
CA VAL A 351 2.07 5.79 -6.33
C VAL A 351 2.82 6.09 -7.63
N SER A 352 2.19 5.88 -8.79
CA SER A 352 2.77 6.19 -10.11
C SER A 352 2.63 7.66 -10.51
N LEU A 353 1.60 8.36 -10.02
CA LEU A 353 1.42 9.80 -10.28
C LEU A 353 2.33 10.61 -9.37
N LEU A 354 2.95 11.66 -9.93
CA LEU A 354 3.87 12.55 -9.20
C LEU A 354 4.99 11.78 -8.46
N LEU A 355 5.43 10.64 -9.01
CA LEU A 355 6.45 9.80 -8.40
C LEU A 355 7.81 10.51 -8.27
N HIS A 356 8.04 11.58 -9.04
CA HIS A 356 9.22 12.45 -8.91
C HIS A 356 9.16 13.33 -7.67
N LEU A 357 7.99 13.52 -7.05
CA LEU A 357 7.90 14.16 -5.76
C LEU A 357 8.45 13.22 -4.67
N PRO A 358 9.15 13.76 -3.68
CA PRO A 358 9.86 12.96 -2.69
C PRO A 358 8.93 12.22 -1.71
N ALA A 359 7.62 12.52 -1.69
CA ALA A 359 6.67 12.00 -0.71
C ALA A 359 6.67 10.46 -0.66
N VAL A 360 6.48 9.81 -1.82
CA VAL A 360 6.44 8.34 -1.90
C VAL A 360 7.77 7.74 -1.45
N ALA A 361 8.88 8.21 -2.02
CA ALA A 361 10.22 7.72 -1.68
C ALA A 361 10.52 7.88 -0.18
N TYR A 362 10.28 9.08 0.37
CA TYR A 362 10.57 9.39 1.77
C TYR A 362 9.66 8.61 2.72
N ASN A 363 8.34 8.65 2.51
CA ASN A 363 7.35 8.03 3.41
C ASN A 363 7.51 6.50 3.46
N PHE A 364 7.92 5.90 2.36
CA PHE A 364 8.08 4.45 2.25
C PHE A 364 9.47 3.97 2.71
N THR A 365 10.54 4.77 2.55
CA THR A 365 11.92 4.28 2.75
C THR A 365 12.75 4.98 3.82
N ARG A 366 12.33 6.18 4.29
CA ARG A 366 13.11 7.02 5.23
C ARG A 366 12.34 7.48 6.45
N ARG A 367 11.03 7.69 6.35
CA ARG A 367 10.22 8.23 7.45
C ARG A 367 10.33 7.36 8.69
N THR A 368 10.58 7.99 9.82
CA THR A 368 10.48 7.34 11.14
C THR A 368 8.99 7.26 11.53
N PRO A 369 8.44 6.05 11.74
CA PRO A 369 7.02 5.88 11.98
C PRO A 369 6.60 6.37 13.38
N LYS A 370 5.50 7.11 13.45
CA LYS A 370 4.91 7.65 14.68
C LYS A 370 3.58 6.98 15.01
N TRP A 371 2.73 6.76 14.00
CA TRP A 371 1.37 6.21 14.17
C TRP A 371 1.25 4.77 13.66
N GLY A 372 0.15 4.08 14.02
CA GLY A 372 -0.04 2.65 13.71
C GLY A 372 0.07 2.34 12.22
N ASN A 373 -0.63 3.11 11.38
CA ASN A 373 -0.54 3.06 9.91
C ASN A 373 0.91 3.24 9.40
N GLU A 374 1.66 4.18 9.97
CA GLU A 374 3.06 4.43 9.59
C GLU A 374 3.97 3.27 10.00
N TRP A 375 3.72 2.65 11.16
CA TRP A 375 4.42 1.44 11.59
C TRP A 375 4.10 0.23 10.70
N GLU A 376 2.85 0.10 10.27
CA GLU A 376 2.41 -0.95 9.34
C GLU A 376 3.15 -0.82 8.01
N ILE A 377 3.14 0.37 7.38
CA ILE A 377 3.85 0.55 6.11
C ILE A 377 5.36 0.40 6.28
N TRP A 378 5.96 0.90 7.35
CA TRP A 378 7.39 0.68 7.64
C TRP A 378 7.73 -0.81 7.76
N PHE A 379 6.85 -1.58 8.42
CA PHE A 379 7.02 -3.03 8.54
C PHE A 379 6.86 -3.75 7.20
N VAL A 380 5.97 -3.30 6.32
CA VAL A 380 5.88 -3.86 4.96
C VAL A 380 7.09 -3.45 4.12
N ALA A 381 7.49 -2.18 4.15
CA ALA A 381 8.57 -1.62 3.36
C ALA A 381 9.94 -2.20 3.68
N THR A 382 10.17 -2.59 4.94
CA THR A 382 11.43 -3.18 5.39
C THR A 382 11.46 -4.72 5.30
N ASP A 383 10.44 -5.34 4.69
CA ASP A 383 10.50 -6.75 4.30
C ASP A 383 11.69 -6.98 3.36
N PRO A 384 12.46 -8.07 3.51
CA PRO A 384 13.68 -8.27 2.74
C PRO A 384 13.51 -8.16 1.22
N MET A 385 12.46 -8.75 0.64
CA MET A 385 12.28 -8.73 -0.82
C MET A 385 11.57 -7.48 -1.31
N VAL A 386 10.67 -6.89 -0.52
CA VAL A 386 10.08 -5.58 -0.83
C VAL A 386 11.17 -4.52 -0.89
N ALA A 387 11.98 -4.42 0.17
CA ALA A 387 13.06 -3.44 0.27
C ALA A 387 14.10 -3.64 -0.84
N HIS A 388 14.48 -4.89 -1.12
CA HIS A 388 15.38 -5.20 -2.22
C HIS A 388 14.79 -4.82 -3.58
N THR A 389 13.50 -5.08 -3.82
CA THR A 389 12.85 -4.73 -5.08
C THR A 389 12.91 -3.22 -5.30
N LEU A 390 12.50 -2.44 -4.31
CA LEU A 390 12.52 -0.97 -4.39
C LEU A 390 13.93 -0.39 -4.52
N ALA A 391 14.92 -1.00 -3.86
CA ALA A 391 16.27 -0.47 -3.83
C ALA A 391 17.19 -1.03 -4.92
N ARG A 392 16.85 -2.12 -5.61
CA ARG A 392 17.80 -2.80 -6.54
C ARG A 392 17.20 -3.20 -7.87
N ARG A 393 15.86 -3.17 -8.01
CA ARG A 393 15.15 -3.62 -9.22
C ARG A 393 14.17 -2.58 -9.76
N PHE A 394 13.77 -1.61 -8.93
CA PHE A 394 12.83 -0.57 -9.29
C PHE A 394 13.56 0.61 -9.94
N ARG A 395 13.31 0.81 -11.24
CA ARG A 395 13.75 1.99 -11.99
C ARG A 395 12.59 2.96 -12.12
N TRP A 396 12.50 3.89 -11.18
CA TRP A 396 11.36 4.79 -11.01
C TRP A 396 11.03 5.63 -12.26
N GLN A 397 12.04 5.94 -13.10
CA GLN A 397 11.87 6.65 -14.37
C GLN A 397 10.98 5.88 -15.37
N ASP A 398 10.96 4.55 -15.30
CA ASP A 398 10.11 3.73 -16.17
C ASP A 398 8.65 3.68 -15.69
N PHE A 399 8.42 3.97 -14.40
CA PHE A 399 7.15 3.74 -13.72
C PHE A 399 6.38 5.01 -13.38
N ILE A 400 7.02 6.18 -13.48
CA ILE A 400 6.31 7.46 -13.35
C ILE A 400 5.26 7.57 -14.44
N LEU A 401 4.04 7.93 -14.02
CA LEU A 401 2.92 8.17 -14.91
C LEU A 401 2.65 9.67 -14.97
N TRP A 402 2.79 10.22 -16.16
CA TRP A 402 2.42 11.60 -16.46
C TRP A 402 1.01 11.63 -17.03
N THR A 403 0.18 12.60 -16.61
CA THR A 403 -1.21 12.71 -17.09
C THR A 403 -1.35 12.80 -18.62
N PRO A 404 -0.41 13.39 -19.40
CA PRO A 404 -0.48 13.33 -20.87
C PRO A 404 -0.49 11.90 -21.44
N GLN A 405 0.11 10.92 -20.76
CA GLN A 405 0.07 9.51 -21.21
C GLN A 405 -1.34 8.90 -21.11
N LEU A 406 -2.24 9.51 -20.33
CA LEU A 406 -3.62 9.05 -20.16
C LEU A 406 -4.56 9.65 -21.22
N GLN A 407 -4.09 10.57 -22.05
CA GLN A 407 -4.90 11.20 -23.09
C GLN A 407 -5.49 10.13 -24.03
N GLY A 408 -6.77 10.29 -24.35
CA GLY A 408 -7.57 9.34 -25.13
C GLY A 408 -8.05 8.12 -24.35
N LYS A 409 -7.75 7.99 -23.05
CA LYS A 409 -8.19 6.87 -22.20
C LYS A 409 -9.02 7.38 -21.03
N ARG A 410 -10.27 6.89 -20.90
CA ARG A 410 -11.09 7.17 -19.72
C ARG A 410 -10.39 6.63 -18.48
N THR A 411 -10.13 7.51 -17.54
CA THR A 411 -9.36 7.22 -16.34
C THR A 411 -10.06 7.73 -15.11
N THR A 412 -10.17 6.89 -14.08
CA THR A 412 -10.57 7.33 -12.74
C THR A 412 -9.43 7.09 -11.76
N VAL A 413 -9.06 8.13 -11.02
CA VAL A 413 -8.16 8.05 -9.88
C VAL A 413 -9.00 8.03 -8.61
N VAL A 414 -8.96 6.91 -7.89
CA VAL A 414 -9.50 6.78 -6.53
C VAL A 414 -8.38 7.06 -5.55
N LEU A 415 -8.58 8.00 -4.62
CA LEU A 415 -7.52 8.45 -3.73
C LEU A 415 -8.01 8.56 -2.29
N GLY A 416 -7.31 7.92 -1.35
CA GLY A 416 -7.46 8.15 0.08
C GLY A 416 -7.05 9.57 0.47
N GLY A 417 -7.96 10.34 1.05
CA GLY A 417 -7.69 11.74 1.39
C GLY A 417 -6.68 11.96 2.53
N GLU A 418 -6.35 10.90 3.26
CA GLU A 418 -5.39 10.90 4.38
C GLU A 418 -4.23 9.91 4.13
N ASP A 419 -3.98 9.58 2.86
CA ASP A 419 -2.94 8.65 2.40
C ASP A 419 -1.56 8.97 3.03
N CYS A 420 -1.03 8.02 3.80
CA CYS A 420 0.25 8.16 4.47
C CYS A 420 1.47 7.81 3.61
N VAL A 421 1.30 7.38 2.37
CA VAL A 421 2.35 7.03 1.41
C VAL A 421 2.54 8.15 0.40
N THR A 422 1.47 8.55 -0.29
CA THR A 422 1.49 9.61 -1.30
C THR A 422 1.37 11.01 -0.66
N ASP A 423 1.41 12.05 -1.49
CA ASP A 423 0.88 13.37 -1.11
C ASP A 423 -0.54 13.48 -1.70
N PRO A 424 -1.60 13.14 -0.94
CA PRO A 424 -2.93 13.03 -1.49
C PRO A 424 -3.49 14.37 -1.97
N ASP A 425 -3.03 15.49 -1.41
CA ASP A 425 -3.51 16.81 -1.83
C ASP A 425 -2.86 17.20 -3.17
N ALA A 426 -1.56 16.95 -3.33
CA ALA A 426 -0.88 17.15 -4.61
C ALA A 426 -1.45 16.25 -5.72
N VAL A 427 -1.69 14.96 -5.43
CA VAL A 427 -2.30 14.04 -6.40
C VAL A 427 -3.72 14.47 -6.75
N ALA A 428 -4.54 14.88 -5.77
CA ALA A 428 -5.89 15.37 -6.02
C ALA A 428 -5.88 16.60 -6.93
N SER A 429 -5.04 17.60 -6.64
CA SER A 429 -4.87 18.80 -7.47
C SER A 429 -4.44 18.44 -8.89
N TYR A 430 -3.44 17.58 -9.03
CA TYR A 430 -2.88 17.21 -10.33
C TYR A 430 -3.91 16.53 -11.24
N VAL A 431 -4.79 15.72 -10.64
CA VAL A 431 -5.87 15.03 -11.36
C VAL A 431 -7.04 15.96 -11.63
N TYR A 432 -7.41 16.81 -10.67
CA TYR A 432 -8.64 17.59 -10.72
C TYR A 432 -8.50 18.92 -11.46
N PHE A 433 -7.38 19.63 -11.23
CA PHE A 433 -7.09 20.93 -11.84
C PHE A 433 -6.04 20.85 -12.95
N GLY A 434 -5.24 19.78 -13.00
CA GLY A 434 -4.14 19.65 -13.97
C GLY A 434 -2.86 20.36 -13.54
N ASP A 435 -2.81 20.90 -12.32
CA ASP A 435 -1.66 21.56 -11.73
C ASP A 435 -1.48 21.18 -10.25
N LEU A 436 -0.49 21.76 -9.57
CA LEU A 436 -0.25 21.55 -8.15
C LEU A 436 -0.55 22.79 -7.30
N ASN A 437 -1.36 23.71 -7.81
CA ASN A 437 -1.73 24.95 -7.15
C ASN A 437 -2.97 24.74 -6.27
N TYR A 438 -2.78 24.03 -5.15
CA TYR A 438 -3.88 23.73 -4.24
C TYR A 438 -3.76 24.44 -2.89
N THR A 439 -4.91 24.57 -2.23
CA THR A 439 -5.07 25.09 -0.88
C THR A 439 -5.87 24.11 -0.03
N ARG A 440 -5.91 24.36 1.28
CA ARG A 440 -6.76 23.57 2.19
C ARG A 440 -8.25 23.73 1.92
N HIS A 441 -8.65 24.78 1.20
CA HIS A 441 -10.05 25.07 0.89
C HIS A 441 -10.61 24.23 -0.26
N ASP A 442 -9.76 23.50 -0.99
CA ASP A 442 -10.17 22.64 -2.09
C ASP A 442 -10.60 21.23 -1.62
N LYS A 443 -10.14 20.81 -0.43
CA LYS A 443 -10.50 19.49 0.14
C LYS A 443 -12.01 19.25 0.27
N PRO A 444 -12.82 20.20 0.77
CA PRO A 444 -14.28 20.04 0.79
C PRO A 444 -14.86 19.84 -0.61
N GLU A 445 -14.33 20.49 -1.64
CA GLU A 445 -14.75 20.28 -3.03
C GLU A 445 -14.41 18.87 -3.50
N TRP A 446 -13.17 18.42 -3.30
CA TRP A 446 -12.74 17.07 -3.65
C TRP A 446 -13.57 16.00 -2.94
N ALA A 447 -13.91 16.21 -1.66
CA ALA A 447 -14.74 15.29 -0.89
C ALA A 447 -16.16 15.06 -1.48
N THR A 448 -16.62 15.94 -2.38
CA THR A 448 -17.90 15.76 -3.10
C THR A 448 -17.76 14.99 -4.42
N THR A 449 -16.53 14.71 -4.88
CA THR A 449 -16.34 14.06 -6.18
C THR A 449 -16.89 12.64 -6.25
N PRO A 450 -16.91 11.81 -5.17
CA PRO A 450 -17.57 10.51 -5.24
C PRO A 450 -19.06 10.58 -5.58
N GLN A 451 -19.76 11.66 -5.23
CA GLN A 451 -21.18 11.86 -5.55
C GLN A 451 -21.39 12.44 -6.96
N ARG A 452 -20.38 13.11 -7.51
CA ARG A 452 -20.41 13.75 -8.83
C ARG A 452 -19.78 12.91 -9.94
N TRP A 453 -19.13 11.81 -9.59
CA TRP A 453 -18.44 10.92 -10.53
C TRP A 453 -19.40 10.44 -11.63
N SER A 454 -18.99 10.61 -12.89
CA SER A 454 -19.82 10.34 -14.06
C SER A 454 -19.36 9.12 -14.86
N GLY A 455 -18.08 8.77 -14.76
CA GLY A 455 -17.43 7.76 -15.61
C GLY A 455 -17.29 8.17 -17.08
N LYS A 456 -17.54 9.44 -17.39
CA LYS A 456 -17.51 10.00 -18.75
C LYS A 456 -16.31 10.91 -18.98
N GLY A 457 -15.70 11.42 -17.92
CA GLY A 457 -14.51 12.26 -18.04
C GLY A 457 -13.32 11.46 -18.55
N GLU A 458 -12.40 12.16 -19.20
CA GLU A 458 -11.13 11.57 -19.62
C GLU A 458 -10.26 11.26 -18.39
N LEU A 459 -10.23 12.17 -17.42
CA LEU A 459 -9.57 11.99 -16.14
C LEU A 459 -10.52 12.49 -15.03
N GLU A 460 -10.98 11.58 -14.16
CA GLU A 460 -11.87 11.89 -13.04
C GLU A 460 -11.22 11.51 -11.70
N LEU A 461 -11.46 12.34 -10.68
CA LEU A 461 -11.03 12.09 -9.30
C LEU A 461 -12.19 11.52 -8.47
N MET A 462 -11.94 10.45 -7.73
CA MET A 462 -12.76 10.00 -6.59
C MET A 462 -11.97 10.14 -5.30
N TYR A 463 -12.19 11.23 -4.58
CA TYR A 463 -11.48 11.52 -3.34
C TYR A 463 -12.23 10.94 -2.13
N LEU A 464 -11.60 9.97 -1.46
CA LEU A 464 -12.15 9.27 -0.31
C LEU A 464 -11.69 9.98 0.97
N ALA A 465 -12.41 11.03 1.36
CA ALA A 465 -12.08 11.82 2.55
C ALA A 465 -11.99 10.95 3.83
N GLY A 466 -10.92 11.14 4.59
CA GLY A 466 -10.66 10.40 5.84
C GLY A 466 -10.12 8.97 5.67
N MET A 467 -9.94 8.51 4.43
CA MET A 467 -9.37 7.19 4.14
C MET A 467 -7.86 7.29 3.95
N ASP A 468 -7.14 6.35 4.55
CA ASP A 468 -5.70 6.17 4.37
C ASP A 468 -5.41 5.22 3.18
N HIS A 469 -4.13 5.10 2.82
CA HIS A 469 -3.62 4.30 1.73
C HIS A 469 -4.14 2.86 1.76
N GLY A 470 -4.78 2.42 0.67
CA GLY A 470 -5.34 1.09 0.49
C GLY A 470 -6.59 0.79 1.34
N GLN A 471 -7.02 1.68 2.24
CA GLN A 471 -8.20 1.44 3.08
C GLN A 471 -9.49 1.41 2.26
N GLY A 472 -9.51 1.99 1.06
CA GLY A 472 -10.67 1.96 0.17
C GLY A 472 -11.20 0.54 -0.09
N PHE A 473 -10.32 -0.44 -0.31
CA PHE A 473 -10.70 -1.85 -0.54
C PHE A 473 -11.23 -2.55 0.71
N LEU A 474 -10.83 -2.09 1.89
CA LEU A 474 -11.21 -2.68 3.17
C LEU A 474 -12.46 -2.00 3.77
N SER A 475 -12.94 -0.92 3.15
CA SER A 475 -14.06 -0.13 3.66
C SER A 475 -15.40 -0.68 3.20
N ILE A 476 -16.32 -0.87 4.14
CA ILE A 476 -17.70 -1.27 3.87
C ILE A 476 -18.40 -0.26 2.97
N LYS A 477 -18.10 1.02 3.20
CA LYS A 477 -18.71 2.15 2.50
C LYS A 477 -18.09 2.38 1.12
N HIS A 478 -16.76 2.35 1.05
CA HIS A 478 -16.05 2.79 -0.16
C HIS A 478 -15.71 1.66 -1.13
N MET A 479 -15.53 0.42 -0.67
CA MET A 479 -15.26 -0.72 -1.57
C MET A 479 -16.36 -0.89 -2.63
N PRO A 480 -17.66 -0.82 -2.31
CA PRO A 480 -18.71 -0.88 -3.34
C PRO A 480 -18.64 0.27 -4.35
N GLN A 481 -18.24 1.47 -3.92
CA GLN A 481 -18.08 2.62 -4.83
C GLN A 481 -16.94 2.37 -5.82
N ILE A 482 -15.80 1.87 -5.34
CA ILE A 482 -14.66 1.45 -6.18
C ILE A 482 -15.10 0.35 -7.15
N GLY A 483 -15.83 -0.65 -6.66
CA GLY A 483 -16.40 -1.71 -7.48
C GLY A 483 -17.28 -1.18 -8.60
N ASN A 484 -18.15 -0.20 -8.30
CA ASN A 484 -19.05 0.41 -9.28
C ASN A 484 -18.27 1.17 -10.37
N VAL A 485 -17.20 1.88 -10.03
CA VAL A 485 -16.33 2.53 -11.03
C VAL A 485 -15.72 1.51 -11.97
N VAL A 486 -15.12 0.46 -11.43
CA VAL A 486 -14.52 -0.60 -12.24
C VAL A 486 -15.58 -1.21 -13.16
N LEU A 487 -16.74 -1.58 -12.61
CA LEU A 487 -17.81 -2.22 -13.39
C LEU A 487 -18.38 -1.29 -14.47
N ALA A 488 -18.53 0.01 -14.19
CA ALA A 488 -18.99 0.97 -15.19
C ALA A 488 -18.07 1.02 -16.42
N TYR A 489 -16.75 0.93 -16.22
CA TYR A 489 -15.77 0.90 -17.32
C TYR A 489 -15.77 -0.41 -18.10
N THR A 490 -16.26 -1.49 -17.51
CA THR A 490 -16.36 -2.76 -18.24
C THR A 490 -17.46 -2.72 -19.31
N PHE A 491 -18.57 -2.00 -19.14
CA PHE A 491 -19.69 -2.07 -20.10
C PHE A 491 -19.31 -1.65 -21.53
N LEU A 492 -19.70 -2.45 -22.51
CA LEU A 492 -19.57 -2.14 -23.93
C LEU A 492 -20.51 -0.97 -24.31
N SER A 493 -20.08 -0.14 -25.27
CA SER A 493 -20.86 0.99 -25.75
C SER A 493 -22.19 0.50 -26.33
N GLY A 494 -23.32 0.91 -25.72
CA GLY A 494 -24.67 0.41 -26.03
C GLY A 494 -25.33 -0.40 -24.91
N SER A 495 -24.55 -1.12 -24.10
CA SER A 495 -25.04 -1.88 -22.93
C SER A 495 -25.09 -1.04 -21.65
N ALA A 496 -24.36 0.08 -21.60
CA ALA A 496 -24.28 0.97 -20.43
C ALA A 496 -25.63 1.63 -20.05
N ASN A 497 -26.51 1.90 -21.03
CA ASN A 497 -27.84 2.47 -20.77
C ASN A 497 -28.74 1.54 -19.95
N TYR A 498 -28.50 0.22 -20.00
CA TYR A 498 -29.28 -0.77 -19.26
C TYR A 498 -28.88 -0.84 -17.77
N TYR A 499 -27.61 -0.59 -17.45
CA TYR A 499 -27.12 -0.58 -16.07
C TYR A 499 -27.57 0.67 -15.31
N HIS A 500 -27.43 1.85 -15.90
CA HIS A 500 -27.92 3.10 -15.28
C HIS A 500 -29.43 3.10 -15.06
N ALA A 501 -30.21 2.50 -15.97
CA ALA A 501 -31.67 2.36 -15.80
C ALA A 501 -32.05 1.40 -14.65
N ARG A 502 -31.23 0.38 -14.35
CA ARG A 502 -31.47 -0.56 -13.23
C ARG A 502 -31.11 0.01 -11.87
N THR A 503 -30.13 0.92 -11.79
CA THR A 503 -29.76 1.57 -10.53
C THR A 503 -30.60 2.83 -10.24
N SER A 504 -31.39 3.31 -11.20
CA SER A 504 -32.23 4.51 -11.08
C SER A 504 -33.74 4.25 -10.89
N THR A 505 -34.20 3.05 -10.58
CA THR A 505 -35.64 2.76 -10.41
C THR A 505 -36.19 3.29 -9.08
N SER A 506 -36.81 4.47 -9.10
CA SER A 506 -37.71 4.99 -8.06
C SER A 506 -39.12 4.37 -8.17
N PRO A 507 -39.87 4.14 -7.06
CA PRO A 507 -41.27 3.72 -7.15
C PRO A 507 -42.18 4.87 -7.61
N LYS A 508 -43.17 4.57 -8.45
CA LYS A 508 -44.25 5.50 -8.85
C LYS A 508 -45.11 5.90 -7.64
N PRO A 509 -45.58 7.16 -7.54
CA PRO A 509 -46.48 7.57 -6.45
C PRO A 509 -47.89 7.00 -6.64
N ILE A 510 -48.47 6.57 -5.52
CA ILE A 510 -49.88 6.17 -5.39
C ILE A 510 -50.73 7.45 -5.37
N ASN A 511 -51.74 7.49 -6.21
CA ASN A 511 -52.66 8.61 -6.39
C ASN A 511 -53.84 8.46 -5.41
N LEU A 512 -54.13 9.49 -4.61
CA LEU A 512 -55.38 9.63 -3.86
C LEU A 512 -55.85 11.10 -3.98
N ASP A 513 -56.99 11.27 -4.68
CA ASP A 513 -57.75 12.49 -4.93
C ASP A 513 -58.23 13.16 -3.61
N GLN A 514 -57.95 14.47 -3.37
CA GLN A 514 -58.79 15.69 -3.53
C GLN A 514 -60.02 15.84 -2.59
N PRO A 515 -60.59 17.05 -2.38
CA PRO A 515 -60.07 18.44 -2.41
C PRO A 515 -60.63 19.33 -1.24
N HIS A 516 -60.24 20.62 -1.12
CA HIS A 516 -61.15 21.74 -0.78
C HIS A 516 -60.50 23.15 -0.98
N THR A 517 -60.95 23.82 -2.05
CA THR A 517 -61.38 25.24 -2.20
C THR A 517 -60.50 26.46 -1.87
N HIS A 518 -60.25 27.23 -2.96
CA HIS A 518 -60.34 28.71 -3.15
C HIS A 518 -59.47 29.65 -2.27
N ARG A 519 -58.76 30.68 -2.76
CA ARG A 519 -59.01 31.62 -3.87
C ARG A 519 -57.72 32.44 -4.18
N ASN A 520 -57.51 32.68 -5.48
CA ASN A 520 -56.98 33.90 -6.12
C ASN A 520 -55.50 34.34 -6.08
N LEU A 521 -54.96 34.39 -7.31
CA LEU A 521 -54.07 35.38 -7.94
C LEU A 521 -52.53 35.20 -7.86
N MET A 522 -51.99 34.76 -9.01
CA MET A 522 -50.61 34.89 -9.52
C MET A 522 -50.21 36.36 -9.82
N PRO A 523 -48.95 36.66 -10.23
CA PRO A 523 -47.66 36.05 -9.84
C PRO A 523 -46.55 37.12 -9.61
N LEU A 524 -45.43 36.72 -8.99
CA LEU A 524 -44.03 36.87 -9.46
C LEU A 524 -43.05 36.62 -8.30
N TYR A 525 -42.08 35.73 -8.55
CA TYR A 525 -41.08 35.17 -7.64
C TYR A 525 -40.22 36.22 -6.90
N PRO A 526 -39.78 35.93 -5.65
CA PRO A 526 -38.39 35.45 -5.48
C PRO A 526 -38.13 34.47 -4.31
N SER A 527 -37.05 33.68 -4.47
CA SER A 527 -36.06 33.17 -3.48
C SER A 527 -36.42 32.20 -2.33
N ASN A 528 -35.51 31.19 -2.18
CA ASN A 528 -35.15 30.30 -1.04
C ASN A 528 -35.79 28.90 -0.97
N PRO A 529 -35.13 27.90 -0.32
CA PRO A 529 -33.78 27.34 -0.49
C PRO A 529 -33.86 25.83 -0.91
N PRO A 530 -32.79 25.15 -1.37
CA PRO A 530 -32.90 23.73 -1.68
C PRO A 530 -32.91 22.87 -0.40
N THR A 531 -34.00 22.13 -0.20
CA THR A 531 -34.12 21.00 0.73
C THR A 531 -33.07 19.92 0.46
N PRO A 532 -32.56 19.22 1.50
CA PRO A 532 -31.49 18.24 1.34
C PRO A 532 -31.97 17.02 0.55
N PRO A 533 -31.18 16.47 -0.40
CA PRO A 533 -31.53 15.22 -1.05
C PRO A 533 -31.29 14.05 -0.09
N THR A 534 -32.31 13.19 0.03
CA THR A 534 -32.24 11.87 0.67
C THR A 534 -31.15 10.99 0.04
N PRO A 535 -30.41 10.19 0.83
CA PRO A 535 -29.30 9.39 0.31
C PRO A 535 -29.79 8.24 -0.58
N PHE A 536 -29.09 8.06 -1.71
CA PHE A 536 -29.19 6.89 -2.58
C PHE A 536 -28.89 5.61 -1.79
N ASN A 537 -29.88 4.73 -1.67
CA ASN A 537 -29.71 3.38 -1.16
C ASN A 537 -30.43 2.44 -2.12
N ASN A 538 -29.72 1.91 -3.12
CA ASN A 538 -30.14 0.76 -3.92
C ASN A 538 -28.89 0.23 -4.67
N SER A 539 -28.16 -0.66 -4.01
CA SER A 539 -27.16 -1.53 -4.65
C SER A 539 -27.81 -2.90 -4.91
N PRO A 540 -27.52 -3.59 -6.03
CA PRO A 540 -27.86 -5.00 -6.16
C PRO A 540 -27.09 -5.78 -5.10
N ASN A 541 -27.80 -6.57 -4.29
CA ASN A 541 -27.32 -7.36 -3.15
C ASN A 541 -25.86 -7.83 -3.29
N LEU A 542 -24.93 -7.01 -2.78
CA LEU A 542 -23.77 -7.52 -2.08
C LEU A 542 -24.36 -8.34 -0.93
N ASP A 543 -23.90 -9.56 -0.71
CA ASP A 543 -24.23 -10.29 0.52
C ASP A 543 -23.52 -9.55 1.66
N LEU A 544 -24.11 -8.43 2.08
CA LEU A 544 -23.58 -7.51 3.08
C LEU A 544 -23.40 -8.27 4.41
N ASP A 545 -24.22 -9.29 4.64
CA ASP A 545 -24.10 -10.19 5.78
C ASP A 545 -22.84 -11.08 5.68
N LEU A 546 -22.53 -11.63 4.51
CA LEU A 546 -21.26 -12.34 4.30
C LEU A 546 -20.05 -11.40 4.44
N TYR A 547 -20.17 -10.17 3.94
CA TYR A 547 -19.16 -9.13 4.08
C TYR A 547 -18.95 -8.75 5.56
N ILE A 548 -20.02 -8.51 6.32
CA ILE A 548 -19.94 -8.22 7.76
C ILE A 548 -19.33 -9.42 8.49
N ARG A 549 -19.74 -10.66 8.19
CA ARG A 549 -19.17 -11.85 8.83
C ARG A 549 -17.69 -12.06 8.51
N PHE A 550 -17.27 -11.82 7.27
CA PHE A 550 -15.85 -11.87 6.89
C PHE A 550 -15.05 -10.75 7.56
N TYR A 551 -15.60 -9.54 7.60
CA TYR A 551 -15.00 -8.37 8.24
C TYR A 551 -14.87 -8.53 9.77
N GLU A 552 -15.89 -9.09 10.42
CA GLU A 552 -15.88 -9.46 11.85
C GLU A 552 -14.86 -10.57 12.15
N LEU A 553 -14.55 -11.45 11.19
CA LEU A 553 -13.57 -12.53 11.35
C LEU A 553 -12.11 -12.03 11.35
N ILE A 554 -11.83 -10.92 10.67
CA ILE A 554 -10.47 -10.42 10.42
C ILE A 554 -10.08 -9.21 11.28
N GLN A 555 -11.03 -8.63 12.02
CA GLN A 555 -10.77 -7.49 12.90
C GLN A 555 -10.56 -7.91 14.37
N PRO A 556 -9.54 -7.40 15.07
CA PRO A 556 -9.47 -7.53 16.52
C PRO A 556 -10.62 -6.72 17.16
N THR A 557 -11.48 -7.40 17.91
CA THR A 557 -12.64 -6.77 18.54
C THR A 557 -12.22 -5.66 19.51
N ARG A 558 -12.88 -4.49 19.41
CA ARG A 558 -12.60 -3.32 20.27
C ARG A 558 -12.80 -3.57 21.78
N ASN A 559 -13.39 -4.68 22.21
CA ASN A 559 -13.84 -4.91 23.59
C ASN A 559 -13.55 -6.31 24.19
N GLY A 560 -12.70 -7.14 23.58
CA GLY A 560 -12.19 -8.36 24.24
C GLY A 560 -13.24 -9.39 24.70
N LYS A 561 -14.47 -9.37 24.17
CA LYS A 561 -15.49 -10.38 24.45
C LYS A 561 -15.72 -11.25 23.22
N LEU A 562 -15.40 -12.54 23.35
CA LEU A 562 -15.78 -13.57 22.39
C LEU A 562 -17.32 -13.61 22.26
N ARG A 563 -17.82 -13.47 21.03
CA ARG A 563 -19.24 -13.71 20.71
C ARG A 563 -19.34 -15.10 20.08
N ILE A 564 -19.92 -16.05 20.81
CA ILE A 564 -20.22 -17.39 20.31
C ILE A 564 -21.40 -17.27 19.34
N PRO A 565 -21.36 -17.82 18.12
CA PRO A 565 -22.50 -17.80 17.21
C PRO A 565 -23.63 -18.68 17.77
N PRO A 566 -24.92 -18.31 17.57
CA PRO A 566 -26.03 -19.09 18.09
C PRO A 566 -26.07 -20.46 17.43
N GLN A 567 -26.01 -21.51 18.25
CA GLN A 567 -26.30 -22.87 17.81
C GLN A 567 -27.79 -22.97 17.45
N HIS A 568 -28.08 -23.53 16.26
CA HIS A 568 -29.40 -24.01 15.93
C HIS A 568 -29.79 -25.12 16.92
N ILE A 569 -30.70 -24.81 17.85
CA ILE A 569 -31.34 -25.80 18.72
C ILE A 569 -32.76 -26.05 18.20
N ASN A 570 -33.00 -27.31 17.85
CA ASN A 570 -34.26 -27.90 17.43
C ASN A 570 -35.21 -27.98 18.65
N PRO A 571 -36.48 -27.51 18.59
CA PRO A 571 -37.30 -27.41 19.79
C PRO A 571 -38.15 -28.66 19.98
N GLN A 572 -37.65 -29.67 20.69
CA GLN A 572 -38.48 -30.56 21.51
C GLN A 572 -37.64 -31.15 22.64
N ILE A 573 -38.01 -30.81 23.87
CA ILE A 573 -38.21 -31.70 25.04
C ILE A 573 -38.28 -30.82 26.30
N ASN A 574 -39.45 -30.83 26.91
CA ASN A 574 -39.72 -30.32 28.26
C ASN A 574 -38.92 -31.11 29.29
N LEU A 575 -38.30 -30.43 30.27
CA LEU A 575 -38.14 -30.93 31.63
C LEU A 575 -37.88 -29.77 32.61
N ARG A 576 -38.71 -29.72 33.66
CA ARG A 576 -38.68 -28.76 34.78
C ARG A 576 -37.44 -28.97 35.66
N LEU A 577 -36.89 -27.91 36.27
CA LEU A 577 -36.85 -27.71 37.74
C LEU A 577 -35.98 -26.50 38.18
N THR A 578 -36.68 -25.56 38.83
CA THR A 578 -36.35 -24.73 40.02
C THR A 578 -35.14 -23.78 40.09
N SER A 579 -35.49 -22.57 40.55
CA SER A 579 -34.76 -21.33 40.78
C SER A 579 -33.85 -21.32 42.01
N MET A 580 -32.69 -20.66 41.91
CA MET A 580 -32.06 -19.91 43.01
C MET A 580 -31.25 -18.71 42.46
N THR A 581 -31.61 -17.50 42.89
CA THR A 581 -30.91 -16.23 42.62
C THR A 581 -29.90 -15.90 43.74
N PRO A 582 -28.73 -15.31 43.42
CA PRO A 582 -27.94 -14.55 44.40
C PRO A 582 -27.89 -13.04 44.08
N GLN A 583 -27.91 -12.23 45.16
CA GLN A 583 -27.92 -10.77 45.20
C GLN A 583 -26.54 -10.10 44.95
N PRO A 584 -26.51 -8.79 44.61
CA PRO A 584 -25.28 -8.01 44.40
C PRO A 584 -24.70 -7.40 45.71
N PRO A 585 -23.38 -7.09 45.74
CA PRO A 585 -22.72 -6.50 46.92
C PRO A 585 -22.84 -4.94 47.00
N PRO A 586 -22.68 -4.34 48.20
CA PRO A 586 -22.87 -2.90 48.44
C PRO A 586 -21.61 -2.04 48.20
N PRO A 587 -21.74 -0.69 48.09
CA PRO A 587 -20.65 0.22 47.72
C PRO A 587 -19.86 0.77 48.92
N ILE A 588 -18.60 1.16 48.69
CA ILE A 588 -17.73 1.82 49.67
C ILE A 588 -17.34 3.22 49.15
N ASN A 589 -17.56 4.24 49.98
CA ASN A 589 -17.17 5.64 49.77
C ASN A 589 -15.86 5.99 50.53
N PRO A 590 -15.16 7.08 50.16
CA PRO A 590 -13.74 7.31 50.48
C PRO A 590 -13.53 8.18 51.74
N PRO A 591 -12.29 8.28 52.26
CA PRO A 591 -11.92 9.38 53.15
C PRO A 591 -10.92 10.36 52.53
N SER A 592 -11.06 11.59 53.01
CA SER A 592 -10.39 12.82 52.62
C SER A 592 -9.17 13.17 53.49
N SER A 593 -8.25 13.91 52.86
CA SER A 593 -7.48 15.07 53.36
C SER A 593 -6.25 14.93 54.28
N ASN A 594 -5.24 15.72 53.87
CA ASN A 594 -4.18 16.43 54.61
C ASN A 594 -2.87 15.70 54.94
N HIS A 595 -1.79 16.07 54.23
CA HIS A 595 -0.69 16.87 54.80
C HIS A 595 0.23 17.46 53.70
N ASN A 596 0.51 18.76 53.82
CA ASN A 596 1.53 19.54 53.10
C ASN A 596 2.95 19.05 53.40
N ILE A 597 3.88 19.05 52.42
CA ILE A 597 5.28 19.55 52.53
C ILE A 597 5.81 19.96 51.13
N ASN A 598 6.36 21.18 51.04
CA ASN A 598 7.11 21.77 49.92
C ASN A 598 8.56 21.24 49.83
N LEU A 599 9.19 21.24 48.64
CA LEU A 599 10.47 21.92 48.30
C LEU A 599 11.24 21.27 47.12
N TYR A 600 11.47 22.09 46.08
CA TYR A 600 12.68 22.28 45.24
C TYR A 600 13.50 21.12 44.64
N SER A 601 13.54 21.13 43.30
CA SER A 601 14.71 21.10 42.39
C SER A 601 16.07 20.51 42.84
N ARG A 602 16.59 19.57 42.04
CA ARG A 602 17.99 19.38 41.57
C ARG A 602 17.99 18.04 40.80
N GLY A 603 18.24 17.98 39.49
CA GLY A 603 19.57 18.08 38.90
C GLY A 603 20.29 16.74 39.01
N PHE A 604 20.10 15.81 38.06
CA PHE A 604 20.87 14.57 37.96
C PHE A 604 21.86 14.62 36.79
N PRO A 605 23.13 14.21 36.99
CA PRO A 605 24.21 14.44 36.03
C PRO A 605 24.32 13.34 34.97
N VAL A 606 24.76 13.78 33.79
CA VAL A 606 25.14 12.98 32.62
C VAL A 606 26.48 12.29 32.89
N LEU A 607 26.51 10.95 32.82
CA LEU A 607 27.75 10.16 32.81
C LEU A 607 28.42 10.26 31.43
N LYS A 608 29.62 10.86 31.39
CA LYS A 608 30.55 10.85 30.25
C LYS A 608 31.34 9.53 30.24
N ILE A 609 31.34 8.84 29.10
CA ILE A 609 32.23 7.71 28.80
C ILE A 609 33.50 8.28 28.14
N PRO A 610 34.72 7.95 28.59
CA PRO A 610 35.95 8.49 28.03
C PRO A 610 36.35 7.82 26.70
N LYS A 611 36.80 8.66 25.76
CA LYS A 611 37.46 8.29 24.50
C LYS A 611 38.81 7.64 24.78
N LEU A 612 39.06 6.44 24.25
CA LEU A 612 40.41 5.89 24.16
C LEU A 612 41.17 6.55 23.00
N GLY A 613 42.39 7.00 23.33
CA GLY A 613 43.29 7.70 22.45
C GLY A 613 44.04 6.80 21.46
N THR A 614 44.34 7.42 20.33
CA THR A 614 45.19 6.98 19.23
C THR A 614 46.67 6.99 19.62
N HIS A 615 47.39 5.90 19.36
CA HIS A 615 48.84 5.90 19.16
C HIS A 615 49.14 5.42 17.72
N GLY A 616 49.99 6.18 17.02
CA GLY A 616 50.42 5.92 15.64
C GLY A 616 51.59 4.93 15.54
N PRO A 617 52.41 5.01 14.47
CA PRO A 617 52.37 4.07 13.35
C PRO A 617 53.57 3.11 13.33
N VAL A 618 53.41 1.95 12.69
CA VAL A 618 54.50 1.08 12.25
C VAL A 618 54.21 0.63 10.82
N GLY A 619 55.15 0.91 9.92
CA GLY A 619 55.13 0.52 8.51
C GLY A 619 55.70 -0.87 8.25
N TYR A 620 56.11 -1.08 7.00
CA TYR A 620 56.60 -2.31 6.32
C TYR A 620 55.48 -3.22 5.81
N GLU A 621 55.49 -3.78 4.60
CA GLU A 621 56.31 -3.61 3.40
C GLU A 621 55.57 -4.38 2.29
N SER A 622 55.68 -3.92 1.05
CA SER A 622 55.26 -4.65 -0.14
C SER A 622 56.41 -5.52 -0.65
N THR A 623 56.15 -6.80 -0.94
CA THR A 623 56.87 -7.53 -1.99
C THR A 623 56.05 -8.72 -2.50
N THR A 624 55.99 -8.77 -3.83
CA THR A 624 55.66 -9.88 -4.76
C THR A 624 54.29 -10.50 -4.77
#